data_AF-A0A4U5W5X9-F1
#
_entry.id   AF-A0A4U5W5X9-F1
#
_cell.length_a   1.000
_cell.length_b   1.000
_cell.length_c   1.000
_cell.angle_alpha   90.00
_cell.angle_beta   90.00
_cell.angle_gamma   90.00
#
_symmetry.space_group_name_H-M   'P 1'
#
loop_
_entity.id
_entity.type
_entity.pdbx_description
1 polymer ?
#
loop_
_entity_poly.entity_id
_entity_poly.type
_entity_poly.pdbx_seq_one_letter_code
_entity_poly.pdbx_strand_id
1 'polypeptide(L)'
;MSTATEPEPARPWRPEDGPRPTVWTWPRTDRPALWVRSHGAERYAPILALQEWADGTLYYQVEIDPHGDRRVGMRLYRWPQPGLRMACVSRSRPARGVDESWQGAMPHRTA
;
A
#
# COMPACT_ATOMS: atom_id res chain seq x y z
N MET A 1 -9.68 -19.86 19.00
CA MET A 1 -8.31 -19.56 18.54
C MET A 1 -8.40 -19.31 17.03
N SER A 2 -8.59 -18.07 16.59
CA SER A 2 -8.77 -17.79 15.16
C SER A 2 -7.42 -17.93 14.44
N THR A 3 -7.24 -19.04 13.74
CA THR A 3 -6.11 -19.28 12.82
C THR A 3 -6.32 -18.40 11.59
N ALA A 4 -6.17 -17.09 11.71
CA ALA A 4 -6.24 -16.20 10.57
C ALA A 4 -5.14 -16.61 9.57
N THR A 5 -5.57 -16.97 8.36
CA THR A 5 -4.69 -17.31 7.23
C THR A 5 -3.76 -16.13 6.91
N GLU A 6 -2.51 -16.43 6.57
CA GLU A 6 -1.56 -15.43 6.08
C GLU A 6 -2.05 -14.91 4.71
N PRO A 7 -2.18 -13.58 4.52
CA PRO A 7 -2.67 -13.03 3.28
C PRO A 7 -1.62 -13.24 2.18
N GLU A 8 -2.10 -13.66 1.02
CA GLU A 8 -1.30 -13.86 -0.18
C GLU A 8 -1.05 -12.51 -0.88
N PRO A 9 0.21 -12.13 -1.13
CA PRO A 9 0.53 -10.94 -1.90
C PRO A 9 0.01 -11.05 -3.34
N ALA A 10 -0.65 -10.00 -3.82
CA ALA A 10 -1.03 -9.87 -5.21
C ALA A 10 0.18 -9.52 -6.08
N ARG A 11 0.16 -10.00 -7.34
CA ARG A 11 1.10 -9.53 -8.35
C ARG A 11 0.82 -8.06 -8.73
N PRO A 12 1.82 -7.33 -9.24
CA PRO A 12 1.59 -6.01 -9.83
C PRO A 12 0.61 -6.09 -11.02
N TRP A 13 -0.08 -4.97 -11.27
CA TRP A 13 -0.91 -4.77 -12.45
C TRP A 13 -0.08 -4.93 -13.73
N ARG A 14 -0.72 -5.48 -14.77
CA ARG A 14 -0.18 -5.55 -16.12
C ARG A 14 -1.21 -5.10 -17.16
N PRO A 15 -0.80 -4.69 -18.37
CA PRO A 15 -1.73 -4.25 -19.41
C PRO A 15 -2.82 -5.27 -19.78
N GLU A 16 -2.57 -6.57 -19.56
CA GLU A 16 -3.54 -7.63 -19.82
C GLU A 16 -4.71 -7.63 -18.82
N ASP A 17 -4.58 -6.93 -17.68
CA ASP A 17 -5.61 -6.81 -16.65
C ASP A 17 -6.68 -5.74 -16.97
N GLY A 18 -6.55 -5.07 -18.12
CA GLY A 18 -7.42 -3.99 -18.55
C GLY A 18 -6.79 -2.60 -18.32
N PRO A 19 -7.60 -1.53 -18.26
CA PRO A 19 -7.11 -0.18 -18.03
C PRO A 19 -6.20 -0.04 -16.81
N ARG A 20 -5.27 0.94 -16.87
CA ARG A 20 -4.37 1.24 -15.74
C ARG A 20 -5.18 1.56 -14.49
N PRO A 21 -4.76 1.05 -13.31
CA PRO A 21 -5.48 1.29 -12.08
C PRO A 21 -5.41 2.77 -11.71
N THR A 22 -6.48 3.25 -11.07
CA THR A 22 -6.43 4.55 -10.41
C THR A 22 -5.65 4.40 -9.12
N VAL A 23 -4.57 5.17 -8.98
CA VAL A 23 -3.70 5.13 -7.80
C VAL A 23 -4.01 6.33 -6.92
N TRP A 24 -4.14 6.07 -5.62
CA TRP A 24 -4.42 7.02 -4.57
C TRP A 24 -3.30 6.94 -3.52
N THR A 25 -2.80 8.09 -3.06
CA THR A 25 -1.75 8.17 -2.04
C THR A 25 -2.14 9.12 -0.92
N TRP A 26 -1.49 9.00 0.22
CA TRP A 26 -1.70 9.87 1.38
C TRP A 26 -0.44 10.70 1.67
N PRO A 27 -0.59 11.88 2.29
CA PRO A 27 0.53 12.62 2.85
C PRO A 27 1.38 11.71 3.72
N ARG A 28 2.72 11.84 3.63
CA ARG A 28 3.66 10.99 4.36
C ARG A 28 3.41 10.96 5.87
N THR A 29 2.90 12.05 6.43
CA THR A 29 2.62 12.23 7.86
C THR A 29 1.27 11.67 8.31
N ASP A 30 0.39 11.26 7.40
CA ASP A 30 -0.97 10.79 7.71
C ASP A 30 -1.37 9.60 6.83
N ARG A 31 -0.47 8.62 6.76
CA ARG A 31 -0.74 7.37 6.05
C ARG A 31 -1.60 6.45 6.91
N PRO A 32 -2.64 5.81 6.35
CA PRO A 32 -3.29 4.71 7.02
C PRO A 32 -2.34 3.50 7.08
N ALA A 33 -2.70 2.50 7.88
CA ALA A 33 -1.91 1.28 8.01
C ALA A 33 -2.78 0.04 8.16
N LEU A 34 -2.22 -1.10 7.80
CA LEU A 34 -2.79 -2.42 8.01
C LEU A 34 -2.05 -3.18 9.12
N TRP A 35 -2.79 -4.01 9.84
CA TRP A 35 -2.26 -5.19 10.50
C TRP A 35 -2.27 -6.33 9.49
N VAL A 36 -1.10 -6.88 9.20
CA VAL A 36 -0.90 -8.00 8.29
C VAL A 36 -0.45 -9.21 9.11
N ARG A 37 -1.18 -10.32 9.03
CA ARG A 37 -0.78 -11.58 9.67
C ARG A 37 0.39 -12.18 8.87
N SER A 38 1.58 -12.28 9.45
CA SER A 38 2.72 -12.94 8.80
C SER A 38 3.52 -13.75 9.80
N HIS A 39 3.89 -14.98 9.43
CA HIS A 39 4.60 -15.93 10.32
C HIS A 39 3.95 -16.10 11.71
N GLY A 40 2.61 -16.12 11.76
CA GLY A 40 1.87 -16.29 13.02
C GLY A 40 1.83 -15.06 13.93
N ALA A 41 2.32 -13.89 13.49
CA ALA A 41 2.24 -12.62 14.21
C ALA A 41 1.48 -11.55 13.41
N GLU A 42 0.93 -10.54 14.08
CA GLU A 42 0.43 -9.34 13.40
C GLU A 42 1.59 -8.35 13.21
N ARG A 43 1.75 -7.86 11.99
CA ARG A 43 2.79 -6.90 11.59
C ARG A 43 2.12 -5.60 11.17
N TYR A 44 2.66 -4.49 11.66
CA TYR A 44 2.19 -3.16 11.29
C TYR A 44 2.78 -2.79 9.92
N ALA A 45 1.92 -2.39 8.99
CA ALA A 45 2.31 -2.10 7.61
C ALA A 45 1.66 -0.79 7.14
N PRO A 46 2.42 0.31 7.05
CA PRO A 46 1.93 1.56 6.47
C PRO A 46 1.48 1.36 5.03
N ILE A 47 0.31 1.91 4.68
CA ILE A 47 -0.20 1.93 3.32
C ILE A 47 0.47 3.08 2.57
N LEU A 48 1.21 2.73 1.52
CA LEU A 48 1.87 3.68 0.62
C LEU A 48 0.90 4.17 -0.45
N ALA A 49 0.07 3.26 -0.98
CA ALA A 49 -0.90 3.57 -2.03
C ALA A 49 -2.11 2.63 -1.98
N LEU A 50 -3.24 3.14 -2.44
CA LEU A 50 -4.43 2.37 -2.80
C LEU A 50 -4.56 2.36 -4.32
N GLN A 51 -4.73 1.19 -4.90
CA GLN A 51 -4.99 1.00 -6.31
C GLN A 51 -6.41 0.49 -6.51
N GLU A 52 -7.20 1.19 -7.28
CA GLU A 52 -8.50 0.73 -7.76
C GLU A 52 -8.30 0.24 -9.19
N TRP A 53 -8.40 -1.08 -9.37
CA TRP A 53 -8.27 -1.72 -10.67
C TRP A 53 -9.59 -1.60 -11.46
N ALA A 54 -9.53 -1.87 -12.77
CA ALA A 54 -10.66 -1.64 -13.67
C ALA A 54 -11.91 -2.47 -13.35
N ASP A 55 -11.74 -3.60 -12.65
CA ASP A 55 -12.80 -4.46 -12.14
C ASP A 55 -13.43 -3.95 -10.83
N GLY A 56 -12.98 -2.81 -10.31
CA GLY A 56 -13.37 -2.25 -9.02
C GLY A 56 -12.68 -2.91 -7.82
N THR A 57 -11.74 -3.85 -8.06
CA THR A 57 -10.99 -4.47 -6.98
C THR A 57 -9.99 -3.46 -6.40
N LEU A 58 -9.96 -3.38 -5.08
CA LEU A 58 -9.03 -2.52 -4.35
C LEU A 58 -7.78 -3.30 -3.96
N TYR A 59 -6.62 -2.67 -4.12
CA TYR A 59 -5.34 -3.21 -3.69
C TYR A 59 -4.59 -2.18 -2.85
N TYR A 60 -4.09 -2.58 -1.69
CA TYR A 60 -3.22 -1.77 -0.86
C TYR A 60 -1.77 -2.15 -1.08
N GLN A 61 -0.97 -1.17 -1.49
CA GLN A 61 0.48 -1.29 -1.49
C GLN A 61 1.00 -0.86 -0.12
N VAL A 62 1.69 -1.77 0.56
CA VAL A 62 2.21 -1.57 1.91
C VAL A 62 3.71 -1.77 1.99
N GLU A 63 4.31 -1.13 2.98
CA GLU A 63 5.68 -1.35 3.40
C GLU A 63 5.67 -2.26 4.64
N ILE A 64 6.30 -3.43 4.57
CA ILE A 64 6.25 -4.42 5.66
C ILE A 64 7.57 -5.19 5.78
N ASP A 65 7.96 -5.46 7.03
CA ASP A 65 8.93 -6.49 7.38
C ASP A 65 8.18 -7.78 7.77
N PRO A 66 8.15 -8.81 6.90
CA PRO A 66 7.36 -10.01 7.13
C PRO A 66 7.95 -10.91 8.22
N HIS A 67 9.29 -10.93 8.35
CA HIS A 67 9.98 -11.85 9.26
C HIS A 67 10.34 -11.21 10.60
N GLY A 68 10.34 -9.88 10.71
CA GLY A 68 10.83 -9.16 11.89
C GLY A 68 12.35 -9.04 11.94
N ASP A 69 13.04 -9.26 10.81
CA ASP A 69 14.50 -9.21 10.68
C ASP A 69 14.99 -7.83 10.18
N ARG A 70 14.09 -6.83 10.18
CA ARG A 70 14.27 -5.46 9.69
C ARG A 70 14.44 -5.36 8.18
N ARG A 71 14.15 -6.41 7.41
CA ARG A 71 14.14 -6.36 5.94
C ARG A 71 12.77 -5.93 5.45
N VAL A 72 12.62 -4.63 5.36
CA VAL A 72 11.40 -4.00 4.88
C VAL A 72 11.27 -4.17 3.36
N GLY A 73 10.11 -4.63 2.91
CA GLY A 73 9.77 -4.79 1.51
C GLY A 73 8.41 -4.22 1.15
N MET A 74 8.22 -3.92 -0.14
CA MET A 74 6.91 -3.54 -0.66
C MET A 74 6.09 -4.78 -1.03
N ARG A 75 4.83 -4.79 -0.59
CA ARG A 75 3.86 -5.83 -0.92
C ARG A 75 2.55 -5.19 -1.37
N LEU A 76 1.87 -5.83 -2.31
CA LEU A 76 0.55 -5.46 -2.76
C LEU A 76 -0.43 -6.50 -2.23
N TYR A 77 -1.52 -6.07 -1.60
CA TYR A 77 -2.55 -6.98 -1.10
C TYR A 77 -3.91 -6.58 -1.63
N ARG A 78 -4.70 -7.58 -2.02
CA ARG A 78 -6.10 -7.37 -2.38
C ARG A 78 -6.90 -7.07 -1.11
N TRP A 79 -7.85 -6.15 -1.19
CA TRP A 79 -8.75 -5.83 -0.10
C TRP A 79 -10.23 -6.13 -0.46
N PRO A 80 -11.01 -6.71 0.47
CA PRO A 80 -10.60 -7.34 1.73
C PRO A 80 -10.00 -8.74 1.50
N GLN A 81 -9.15 -9.18 2.42
CA GLN A 81 -8.58 -10.53 2.44
C GLN A 81 -8.41 -11.02 3.89
N PRO A 82 -8.63 -12.32 4.19
CA PRO A 82 -8.28 -12.89 5.49
C PRO A 82 -6.82 -12.61 5.85
N GLY A 83 -6.57 -12.29 7.12
CA GLY A 83 -5.23 -11.93 7.59
C GLY A 83 -4.84 -10.46 7.42
N LEU A 84 -5.72 -9.63 6.81
CA LEU A 84 -5.57 -8.18 6.77
C LEU A 84 -6.63 -7.49 7.63
N ARG A 85 -6.21 -6.49 8.40
CA ARG A 85 -7.11 -5.65 9.20
C ARG A 85 -6.64 -4.20 9.15
N MET A 86 -7.55 -3.24 9.20
CA MET A 86 -7.17 -1.82 9.35
C MET A 86 -6.55 -1.61 10.73
N ALA A 87 -5.32 -1.10 10.77
CA ALA A 87 -4.63 -0.72 12.01
C ALA A 87 -4.97 0.73 12.40
N CYS A 88 -4.91 1.63 11.43
CA CYS A 88 -5.37 3.00 11.58
C CYS A 88 -5.95 3.52 10.26
N VAL A 89 -6.97 4.36 10.39
CA VAL A 89 -7.52 5.12 9.27
C VAL A 89 -6.79 6.46 9.19
N SER A 90 -6.53 6.93 7.97
CA SER A 90 -6.05 8.29 7.74
C SER A 90 -7.18 9.28 7.99
N ARG A 91 -6.85 10.46 8.51
CA ARG A 91 -7.80 11.57 8.63
C ARG A 91 -7.83 12.43 7.37
N SER A 92 -6.81 12.30 6.52
CA SER A 92 -6.68 12.97 5.24
C SER A 92 -7.39 12.20 4.14
N ARG A 93 -8.00 12.94 3.21
CA ARG A 93 -8.45 12.35 1.94
C ARG A 93 -7.21 11.93 1.13
N PRO A 94 -7.19 10.73 0.56
CA PRO A 94 -6.13 10.38 -0.38
C PRO A 94 -6.20 11.27 -1.61
N ALA A 95 -5.04 11.64 -2.16
CA ALA A 95 -4.90 12.34 -3.42
C ALA A 95 -4.70 11.33 -4.57
N ARG A 96 -5.24 11.63 -5.76
CA ARG A 96 -5.14 10.78 -6.95
C ARG A 96 -3.83 11.03 -7.68
N GLY A 97 -3.03 9.99 -7.89
CA GLY A 97 -1.78 10.06 -8.65
C GLY A 97 -0.73 10.96 -7.99
N VAL A 98 0.48 10.94 -8.55
CA VAL A 98 1.66 11.62 -8.02
C VAL A 98 1.31 13.08 -7.74
N ASP A 99 1.39 13.50 -6.48
CA ASP A 99 1.53 14.92 -6.19
C ASP A 99 2.91 15.33 -6.74
N GLU A 100 2.93 15.73 -8.02
CA GLU A 100 4.13 16.18 -8.73
C GLU A 100 4.72 17.45 -8.10
N SER A 101 4.09 18.02 -7.06
CA SER A 101 4.60 19.20 -6.36
C SER A 101 5.73 18.88 -5.36
N TRP A 102 6.05 17.61 -5.11
CA TRP A 102 7.16 17.19 -4.25
C TRP A 102 8.23 16.33 -4.96
N GLN A 103 8.46 16.56 -6.26
CA GLN A 103 9.80 16.37 -6.80
C GLN A 103 10.59 17.62 -6.46
N GLY A 104 11.53 17.48 -5.51
CA GLY A 104 12.38 18.58 -5.04
C GLY A 104 12.84 19.43 -6.21
N ALA A 105 12.63 20.74 -6.11
CA ALA A 105 13.17 21.72 -7.03
C ALA A 105 14.64 21.40 -7.29
N MET A 106 14.93 20.81 -8.45
CA MET A 106 16.28 20.77 -8.99
C MET A 106 16.66 22.23 -9.19
N PRO A 107 17.67 22.78 -8.48
CA PRO A 107 18.14 24.12 -8.77
C PRO A 107 18.62 24.13 -10.21
N HIS A 108 17.88 24.82 -11.07
CA HIS A 108 18.34 25.19 -12.40
C HIS A 108 19.53 26.11 -12.19
N ARG A 109 20.73 25.53 -12.28
CA ARG A 109 21.97 26.28 -12.36
C ARG A 109 21.91 27.07 -13.66
N THR A 110 21.52 28.34 -13.54
CA THR A 110 21.66 29.32 -14.61
C THR A 110 23.14 29.67 -14.72
N ALA A 111 23.63 29.56 -15.96
CA ALA A 111 24.86 30.08 -16.58
C ALA A 111 26.12 30.22 -15.71
#